data_AF-A0A223M913-F1
#
_entry.id   AF-A0A223M913-F1
#
_cell.length_a   1.000
_cell.length_b   1.000
_cell.length_c   1.000
_cell.angle_alpha   90.00
_cell.angle_beta   90.00
_cell.angle_gamma   90.00
#
_symmetry.space_group_name_H-M   'P 1'
#
loop_
_entity.id
_entity.type
_entity.pdbx_description
1 polymer ?
#
loop_
_entity_poly.entity_id
_entity_poly.type
_entity_poly.pdbx_seq_one_letter_code
_entity_poly.pdbx_strand_id
1 'polypeptide(L)'
;MISGGHTQLIFAENKNNLEIIGSTVDDALGEIYDKIGRSLGCGYPGGPKIDLIWQQNNVRNMELIDFSLPKVLENPLDFSFSGLKTQVINYTNNLKENYLFSQKKVVEIAVSFQKTVIKYLKRQLDLALKTKKM
;
A
#
# COMPACT_ATOMS: atom_id res chain seq x y z
N MET A 1 -5.78 10.15 7.38
CA MET A 1 -6.31 10.57 6.06
C MET A 1 -5.54 9.87 4.95
N ILE A 2 -6.26 9.30 3.98
CA ILE A 2 -5.66 8.69 2.77
C ILE A 2 -6.40 9.24 1.57
N SER A 3 -5.68 9.79 0.59
CA SER A 3 -6.22 10.29 -0.66
C SER A 3 -5.23 10.04 -1.81
N GLY A 4 -5.56 10.52 -3.01
CA GLY A 4 -4.67 10.48 -4.18
C GLY A 4 -3.28 11.04 -3.87
N GLY A 5 -3.22 12.23 -3.26
CA GLY A 5 -1.97 12.96 -2.99
C GLY A 5 -1.57 13.08 -1.52
N HIS A 6 -2.30 12.47 -0.59
CA HIS A 6 -1.96 12.55 0.83
C HIS A 6 -2.05 11.19 1.52
N THR A 7 -1.11 10.93 2.42
CA THR A 7 -1.20 9.82 3.38
C THR A 7 -0.66 10.34 4.71
N GLN A 8 -1.56 10.49 5.68
CA GLN A 8 -1.27 11.17 6.95
C GLN A 8 -1.97 10.48 8.12
N LEU A 9 -1.31 10.42 9.27
CA LEU A 9 -1.93 10.19 10.57
C LEU A 9 -2.22 11.54 11.22
N ILE A 10 -3.48 11.75 11.57
CA ILE A 10 -3.96 13.00 12.16
C ILE A 10 -4.53 12.65 13.53
N PHE A 11 -3.97 13.27 14.57
CA PHE A 11 -4.50 13.21 15.91
C PHE A 11 -5.45 14.39 16.12
N ALA A 12 -6.69 14.08 16.46
CA ALA A 12 -7.71 15.09 16.74
C ALA A 12 -8.00 15.10 18.23
N GLU A 13 -7.44 16.08 18.95
CA GLU A 13 -7.71 16.24 20.39
C GLU A 13 -9.12 16.81 20.60
N ASN A 14 -9.51 17.76 19.75
CA ASN A 14 -10.85 18.33 19.69
C ASN A 14 -11.10 18.93 18.30
N LYS A 15 -12.31 19.48 18.06
CA LYS A 15 -12.70 20.02 16.74
C LYS A 15 -11.79 21.11 16.19
N ASN A 16 -11.07 21.83 17.06
CA ASN A 16 -10.20 22.94 16.68
C ASN A 16 -8.71 22.58 16.77
N ASN A 17 -8.35 21.39 17.25
CA ASN A 17 -6.97 20.95 17.39
C ASN A 17 -6.73 19.64 16.64
N LEU A 18 -6.20 19.77 15.42
CA LEU A 18 -5.80 18.68 14.54
C LEU A 18 -4.27 18.74 14.36
N GLU A 19 -3.58 17.71 14.83
CA GLU A 19 -2.13 17.58 14.73
C GLU A 19 -1.79 16.47 13.73
N ILE A 20 -0.96 16.78 12.72
CA ILE A 20 -0.39 15.75 11.85
C ILE A 20 0.79 15.13 12.61
N ILE A 21 0.62 13.87 13.03
CA ILE A 21 1.62 13.13 13.83
C ILE A 21 2.48 12.20 12.97
N GLY A 22 2.10 12.02 11.70
CA GLY A 22 2.91 11.32 10.72
C GLY A 22 2.38 11.54 9.31
N SER A 23 3.27 11.53 8.33
CA SER A 23 2.94 11.67 6.91
C SER A 23 3.78 10.73 6.05
N THR A 24 3.37 10.52 4.80
CA THR A 24 4.28 9.89 3.84
C THR A 24 5.49 10.80 3.59
N VAL A 25 6.69 10.21 3.55
CA VAL A 25 7.94 10.89 3.17
C VAL A 25 8.28 10.70 1.70
N ASP A 26 7.50 9.90 0.98
CA ASP A 26 7.62 9.68 -0.46
C ASP A 26 6.27 9.84 -1.18
N ASP A 27 5.88 8.90 -2.03
CA ASP A 27 4.63 8.99 -2.77
C ASP A 27 3.43 8.80 -1.81
N ALA A 28 2.32 9.46 -2.09
CA ALA A 28 1.05 9.14 -1.43
C ALA A 28 0.57 7.75 -1.83
N LEU A 29 -0.16 7.08 -0.93
CA LEU A 29 -0.65 5.73 -1.19
C LEU A 29 -1.53 5.67 -2.46
N GLY A 30 -2.37 6.68 -2.70
CA GLY A 30 -3.17 6.75 -3.94
C GLY A 30 -2.31 6.72 -5.21
N GLU A 31 -1.23 7.51 -5.26
CA GLU A 31 -0.27 7.47 -6.37
C GLU A 31 0.41 6.11 -6.53
N ILE A 32 0.71 5.42 -5.42
CA ILE A 32 1.27 4.07 -5.46
C ILE A 32 0.28 3.11 -6.11
N TYR A 33 -1.00 3.15 -5.71
CA TYR A 33 -2.04 2.34 -6.35
C TYR A 33 -2.13 2.61 -7.86
N ASP A 34 -2.02 3.87 -8.29
CA ASP A 34 -2.03 4.22 -9.72
C ASP A 34 -0.78 3.77 -10.48
N LYS A 35 0.40 3.79 -9.83
CA LYS A 35 1.65 3.26 -10.40
C LYS A 35 1.61 1.73 -10.52
N ILE A 36 1.13 1.04 -9.49
CA ILE A 36 0.96 -0.42 -9.51
C ILE A 36 -0.12 -0.84 -10.51
N GLY A 37 -1.27 -0.18 -10.54
CA GLY A 37 -2.34 -0.46 -11.50
C GLY A 37 -1.90 -0.32 -12.96
N ARG A 38 -1.05 0.68 -13.26
CA ARG A 38 -0.40 0.78 -14.58
C ARG A 38 0.60 -0.35 -14.84
N SER A 39 1.46 -0.66 -13.88
CA SER A 39 2.44 -1.75 -14.03
C SER A 39 1.77 -3.10 -14.31
N LEU A 40 0.64 -3.36 -13.66
CA LEU A 40 -0.15 -4.60 -13.84
C LEU A 40 -1.03 -4.61 -15.09
N GLY A 41 -1.15 -3.50 -15.82
CA GLY A 41 -2.04 -3.39 -16.98
C GLY A 41 -3.53 -3.21 -16.61
N CYS A 42 -3.85 -2.94 -15.34
CA CYS A 42 -5.21 -2.59 -14.92
C CYS A 42 -5.62 -1.19 -15.44
N GLY A 43 -4.65 -0.30 -15.65
CA GLY A 43 -4.88 1.08 -16.09
C GLY A 43 -5.27 2.03 -14.95
N TYR A 44 -5.79 3.20 -15.30
CA TYR A 44 -6.18 4.27 -14.36
C TYR A 44 -7.72 4.36 -14.22
N PRO A 45 -8.27 4.74 -13.04
CA PRO A 45 -7.60 4.82 -11.74
C PRO A 45 -7.23 3.43 -11.21
N GLY A 46 -6.02 3.29 -10.65
CA GLY A 46 -5.49 2.01 -10.19
C GLY A 46 -6.12 1.52 -8.89
N GLY A 47 -6.44 2.45 -7.97
CA GLY A 47 -7.05 2.17 -6.68
C GLY A 47 -8.31 1.30 -6.76
N PRO A 48 -9.40 1.79 -7.40
CA PRO A 48 -10.65 1.05 -7.52
C PRO A 48 -10.51 -0.29 -8.24
N LYS A 49 -9.57 -0.40 -9.19
CA LYS A 49 -9.35 -1.62 -9.97
C LYS A 49 -8.65 -2.71 -9.14
N ILE A 50 -7.62 -2.33 -8.39
CA ILE A 50 -6.94 -3.26 -7.47
C ILE A 50 -7.91 -3.69 -6.36
N ASP A 51 -8.72 -2.77 -5.84
CA ASP A 51 -9.70 -3.11 -4.80
C ASP A 51 -10.80 -4.06 -5.33
N LEU A 52 -11.27 -3.87 -6.56
CA LEU A 52 -12.20 -4.80 -7.19
C LEU A 52 -11.60 -6.21 -7.32
N ILE A 53 -10.34 -6.30 -7.76
CA ILE A 53 -9.61 -7.58 -7.83
C ILE A 53 -9.54 -8.22 -6.45
N TRP A 54 -9.23 -7.44 -5.40
CA TRP A 54 -9.21 -7.94 -4.03
C TRP A 54 -10.57 -8.51 -3.59
N GLN A 55 -11.66 -7.76 -3.80
CA GLN A 55 -13.01 -8.17 -3.38
C GLN A 55 -13.51 -9.42 -4.10
N GLN A 56 -13.13 -9.60 -5.37
CA GLN A 56 -13.56 -10.73 -6.19
C GLN A 56 -12.80 -12.04 -5.89
N ASN A 57 -11.73 -11.98 -5.09
CA ASN A 57 -10.84 -13.12 -4.87
C ASN A 57 -10.80 -13.56 -3.42
N ASN A 58 -10.94 -14.87 -3.18
CA ASN A 58 -10.81 -15.43 -1.86
C ASN A 58 -9.33 -15.65 -1.50
N VAL A 59 -8.79 -14.73 -0.70
CA VAL A 59 -7.39 -14.71 -0.24
C VAL A 59 -6.95 -16.00 0.47
N ARG A 60 -7.87 -16.79 1.04
CA ARG A 60 -7.54 -17.99 1.83
C ARG A 60 -6.91 -19.14 1.02
N ASN A 61 -7.21 -19.24 -0.27
CA ASN A 61 -6.76 -20.35 -1.12
C ASN A 61 -5.79 -19.91 -2.22
N MET A 62 -5.15 -18.75 -2.05
CA MET A 62 -4.27 -18.15 -3.05
C MET A 62 -2.81 -18.22 -2.59
N GLU A 63 -1.90 -18.54 -3.51
CA GLU A 63 -0.47 -18.36 -3.29
C GLU A 63 -0.14 -16.88 -3.31
N LEU A 64 0.18 -16.33 -2.14
CA LEU A 64 0.49 -14.92 -1.98
C LEU A 64 2.00 -14.69 -1.98
N ILE A 65 2.40 -13.68 -2.72
CA ILE A 65 3.75 -13.12 -2.70
C ILE A 65 3.94 -12.36 -1.38
N ASP A 66 5.03 -12.63 -0.67
CA ASP A 66 5.39 -11.93 0.56
C ASP A 66 6.26 -10.70 0.27
N PHE A 67 5.62 -9.55 0.09
CA PHE A 67 6.33 -8.29 -0.04
C PHE A 67 6.72 -7.76 1.34
N SER A 68 7.99 -7.37 1.50
CA SER A 68 8.47 -6.85 2.77
C SER A 68 7.78 -5.54 3.14
N LEU A 69 7.47 -5.40 4.43
CA LEU A 69 6.88 -4.16 4.95
C LEU A 69 7.88 -3.02 4.87
N PRO A 70 7.46 -1.81 4.46
CA PRO A 70 8.32 -0.64 4.48
C PRO A 70 8.84 -0.33 5.89
N LYS A 71 9.95 0.40 5.97
CA LYS A 71 10.53 0.90 7.22
C LYS A 71 10.80 2.39 7.06
N VAL A 72 10.60 3.14 8.12
CA VAL A 72 10.93 4.57 8.18
C VAL A 72 11.96 4.77 9.29
N LEU A 73 12.95 5.62 9.04
CA LEU A 73 14.13 5.75 9.91
C LEU A 73 13.96 6.85 10.97
N GLU A 74 13.35 7.97 10.60
CA GLU A 74 13.32 9.18 11.45
C GLU A 74 12.10 9.18 12.37
N ASN A 75 10.90 9.37 11.83
CA ASN A 75 9.66 9.30 12.59
C ASN A 75 8.98 7.92 12.42
N PRO A 76 8.84 7.12 13.50
CA PRO A 76 8.17 5.82 13.44
C PRO A 76 6.70 5.87 12.98
N LEU A 77 6.04 7.03 13.07
CA LEU A 77 4.65 7.24 12.65
C LEU A 77 4.52 7.64 11.18
N ASP A 78 5.62 8.01 10.51
CA ASP A 78 5.60 8.32 9.10
C ASP A 78 5.35 7.09 8.23
N PHE A 79 5.04 7.34 6.96
CA PHE A 79 4.89 6.31 5.95
C PHE A 79 6.00 6.40 4.91
N SER A 80 6.43 5.26 4.39
CA SER A 80 7.20 5.19 3.15
C SER A 80 6.67 4.04 2.30
N PHE A 81 6.47 4.26 1.01
CA PHE A 81 5.98 3.24 0.09
C PHE A 81 6.95 2.97 -1.06
N SER A 82 8.03 3.74 -1.19
CA SER A 82 9.05 3.57 -2.23
C SER A 82 9.61 2.14 -2.29
N GLY A 83 9.95 1.54 -1.13
CA GLY A 83 10.43 0.16 -1.06
C GLY A 83 9.41 -0.88 -1.52
N LEU A 84 8.13 -0.72 -1.13
CA LEU A 84 7.06 -1.63 -1.57
C LEU A 84 6.78 -1.46 -3.07
N LYS A 85 6.71 -0.21 -3.56
CA LYS A 85 6.57 0.12 -4.97
C LYS A 85 7.64 -0.57 -5.82
N THR A 86 8.90 -0.42 -5.43
CA THR A 86 10.04 -1.00 -6.16
C THR A 86 9.96 -2.53 -6.18
N GLN A 87 9.66 -3.17 -5.05
CA GLN A 87 9.49 -4.62 -4.98
C GLN A 87 8.41 -5.12 -5.96
N VAL A 88 7.23 -4.50 -5.96
CA VAL A 88 6.11 -4.91 -6.80
C VAL A 88 6.41 -4.68 -8.29
N ILE A 89 6.97 -3.52 -8.65
CA ILE A 89 7.33 -3.20 -10.04
C ILE A 89 8.41 -4.15 -10.54
N ASN A 90 9.46 -4.41 -9.75
CA ASN A 90 10.55 -5.29 -10.15
C ASN A 90 10.08 -6.74 -10.30
N TYR A 91 9.24 -7.23 -9.37
CA TYR A 91 8.62 -8.55 -9.47
C TYR A 91 7.78 -8.67 -10.75
N THR A 92 6.97 -7.65 -11.04
CA THR A 92 6.13 -7.59 -12.24
C THR A 92 6.97 -7.58 -13.52
N ASN A 93 8.03 -6.78 -13.58
CA ASN A 93 8.91 -6.68 -14.74
C ASN A 93 9.66 -7.99 -14.98
N ASN A 94 10.19 -8.62 -13.92
CA ASN A 94 10.85 -9.92 -14.03
C ASN A 94 9.92 -11.00 -14.60
N LEU A 95 8.66 -11.04 -14.20
CA LEU A 95 7.68 -11.97 -14.80
C LEU A 95 7.43 -11.67 -16.29
N LYS A 96 7.41 -10.39 -16.69
CA LYS A 96 7.22 -10.00 -18.10
C LYS A 96 8.41 -10.41 -18.96
N GLU A 97 9.63 -10.13 -18.48
CA GLU A 97 10.88 -10.47 -19.16
C GLU A 97 11.04 -11.99 -19.34
N ASN A 98 10.55 -12.78 -18.37
CA ASN A 98 10.60 -14.24 -18.43
C ASN A 98 9.36 -14.89 -19.07
N TYR A 99 8.45 -14.10 -19.67
CA TYR A 99 7.19 -14.60 -20.27
C TYR A 99 6.28 -15.37 -19.31
N LEU A 100 6.38 -15.11 -18.00
CA LEU A 100 5.57 -15.70 -16.93
C LEU A 100 4.42 -14.78 -16.49
N PHE A 101 4.33 -13.57 -17.05
CA PHE A 101 3.28 -12.62 -16.72
C PHE A 101 1.93 -13.03 -17.32
N SER A 102 0.94 -13.25 -16.46
CA SER A 102 -0.39 -13.76 -16.81
C SER A 102 -1.48 -13.09 -15.97
N GLN A 103 -2.76 -13.26 -16.36
CA GLN A 103 -3.88 -12.73 -15.57
C GLN A 103 -3.92 -13.32 -14.15
N LYS A 104 -3.56 -14.60 -13.99
CA LYS A 104 -3.41 -15.21 -12.67
C LYS A 104 -2.37 -14.47 -11.82
N LYS A 105 -1.21 -14.14 -12.40
CA LYS A 105 -0.16 -13.37 -11.71
C LYS A 105 -0.59 -11.94 -11.41
N VAL A 106 -1.36 -11.29 -12.27
CA VAL A 106 -1.94 -9.96 -11.98
C VAL A 106 -2.79 -10.01 -10.72
N VAL A 107 -3.66 -11.01 -10.60
CA VAL A 107 -4.51 -11.20 -9.42
C VAL A 107 -3.66 -11.45 -8.17
N GLU A 108 -2.70 -12.38 -8.22
CA GLU A 108 -1.81 -12.68 -7.08
C GLU A 108 -1.03 -11.45 -6.63
N ILE A 109 -0.46 -10.68 -7.56
CA ILE A 109 0.29 -9.45 -7.24
C ILE A 109 -0.61 -8.38 -6.64
N ALA A 110 -1.78 -8.11 -7.26
CA ALA A 110 -2.72 -7.10 -6.78
C ALA A 110 -3.20 -7.42 -5.37
N VAL A 111 -3.58 -8.69 -5.12
CA VAL A 111 -4.02 -9.15 -3.81
C VAL A 111 -2.88 -9.07 -2.80
N SER A 112 -1.69 -9.56 -3.12
CA SER A 112 -0.52 -9.47 -2.23
C SER A 112 -0.15 -8.03 -1.89
N PHE A 113 -0.13 -7.15 -2.89
CA PHE A 113 0.16 -5.73 -2.69
C PHE A 113 -0.85 -5.09 -1.73
N GLN A 114 -2.16 -5.26 -1.97
CA GLN A 114 -3.20 -4.71 -1.11
C GLN A 114 -3.14 -5.29 0.31
N LYS A 115 -2.87 -6.60 0.45
CA LYS A 115 -2.66 -7.23 1.77
C LYS A 115 -1.51 -6.57 2.52
N THR A 116 -0.38 -6.37 1.85
CA THR A 116 0.82 -5.76 2.45
C THR A 116 0.57 -4.31 2.84
N VAL A 117 -0.13 -3.53 2.01
CA VAL A 117 -0.58 -2.16 2.34
C VAL A 117 -1.45 -2.16 3.59
N ILE A 118 -2.49 -2.99 3.65
CA ILE A 118 -3.40 -3.05 4.80
C ILE A 118 -2.64 -3.44 6.08
N LYS A 119 -1.75 -4.43 5.99
CA LYS A 119 -0.88 -4.84 7.10
C LYS A 119 0.00 -3.69 7.58
N TYR A 120 0.57 -2.92 6.65
CA TYR A 120 1.42 -1.77 6.99
C TYR A 120 0.62 -0.65 7.65
N LEU A 121 -0.53 -0.26 7.08
CA LEU A 121 -1.41 0.77 7.64
C LEU A 121 -1.86 0.40 9.05
N LYS A 122 -2.25 -0.85 9.28
CA LYS A 122 -2.62 -1.35 10.60
C LYS A 122 -1.47 -1.22 11.60
N ARG A 123 -0.25 -1.60 11.20
CA ARG A 123 0.95 -1.45 12.05
C ARG A 123 1.18 0.01 12.43
N GLN A 124 1.09 0.94 11.48
CA GLN A 124 1.29 2.37 11.75
C GLN A 124 0.21 2.92 12.68
N LEU A 125 -1.04 2.50 12.50
CA LEU A 125 -2.13 2.88 13.40
C LEU A 125 -1.93 2.32 14.81
N ASP A 126 -1.53 1.05 14.95
CA ASP A 126 -1.24 0.43 16.24
C ASP A 126 -0.08 1.15 16.97
N LEU A 127 0.95 1.60 16.23
CA LEU A 127 2.03 2.42 16.77
C LEU A 127 1.51 3.79 17.24
N ALA A 128 0.70 4.47 16.44
CA ALA A 128 0.13 5.76 16.79
C ALA A 128 -0.71 5.71 18.07
N LEU A 129 -1.57 4.68 18.19
CA LEU A 129 -2.41 4.46 19.37
C LEU A 129 -1.56 4.24 20.64
N LYS A 130 -0.45 3.48 20.54
CA LYS A 130 0.47 3.25 21.66
C LYS A 130 1.22 4.52 22.07
N THR A 131 1.66 5.32 21.10
CA THR A 131 2.45 6.54 21.37
C THR A 131 1.63 7.63 22.06
N LYS A 132 0.36 7.81 21.68
CA LYS A 132 -0.50 8.87 22.25
C LYS A 132 -1.25 8.46 23.53
N LYS A 133 -1.08 7.22 24.04
CA LYS A 133 -1.78 6.66 25.23
C LYS A 133 -3.22 7.18 25.39
N MET A 134 -4.12 6.57 24.61
CA MET A 134 -5.48 6.30 25.09
C MET A 134 -5.46 4.98 25.89
#